data_AF-A0AAE0FWM5-F1
#
_entry.id   AF-A0AAE0FWM5-F1
#
_cell.length_a   1.000
_cell.length_b   1.000
_cell.length_c   1.000
_cell.angle_alpha   90.00
_cell.angle_beta   90.00
_cell.angle_gamma   90.00
#
_symmetry.space_group_name_H-M   'P 1'
#
loop_
_entity.id
_entity.type
_entity.pdbx_description
1 polymer ?
#
loop_
_entity_poly.entity_id
_entity_poly.type
_entity_poly.pdbx_seq_one_letter_code
_entity_poly.pdbx_strand_id
1 'polypeptide(L)'
;MGWGDLGANWPDAKGLTPNLDAFAQQGIRFTDAHSAASVCTPSRASLLTGRNGFRFGVFSNFNKYTTTGLPLNEITIAQQLKKNNSVHAPQGYRTGMAGKWHLGMMPGYHPNDRGFDEFLGTAGSMDSWCGSTPDPWFSRRDEMIDMMCPPCSRATDLAGVTDWARDNVGVYPKVLMPPCRNDMPMSLFRQDAIIQQPVNKQELSQHLADFGVEFIKKCVVHVIPAF
;
A
#
# COMPACT_ATOMS: atom_id res chain seq x y z
N MET A 1 -0.63 -8.59 8.51
CA MET A 1 -0.11 -9.89 8.94
C MET A 1 -0.23 -9.94 10.44
N GLY A 2 -0.82 -11.01 10.97
CA GLY A 2 -0.82 -11.31 12.38
C GLY A 2 0.49 -11.95 12.80
N TRP A 3 0.73 -12.02 14.12
CA TRP A 3 1.92 -12.63 14.70
C TRP A 3 2.13 -14.10 14.27
N GLY A 4 1.04 -14.86 14.20
CA GLY A 4 1.03 -16.29 13.86
C GLY A 4 1.01 -16.62 12.36
N ASP A 5 1.09 -15.62 11.47
CA ASP A 5 1.09 -15.87 10.02
C ASP A 5 2.43 -16.45 9.51
N LEU A 6 3.48 -16.43 10.34
CA LEU A 6 4.82 -16.88 9.98
C LEU A 6 5.15 -18.22 10.64
N GLY A 7 5.73 -19.15 9.87
CA GLY A 7 6.20 -20.45 10.39
C GLY A 7 7.22 -20.31 11.53
N ALA A 8 8.05 -19.26 11.49
CA ALA A 8 8.97 -18.91 12.56
C ALA A 8 8.30 -18.53 13.90
N ASN A 9 7.01 -18.18 13.89
CA ASN A 9 6.24 -17.75 15.06
C ASN A 9 5.12 -18.73 15.46
N TRP A 10 4.62 -19.53 14.53
CA TRP A 10 3.54 -20.48 14.76
C TRP A 10 3.77 -21.81 14.04
N PRO A 11 3.77 -22.96 14.75
CA PRO A 11 4.03 -24.26 14.15
C PRO A 11 3.13 -24.61 12.97
N ASP A 12 1.85 -24.25 13.00
CA ASP A 12 0.91 -24.60 11.91
C ASP A 12 1.16 -23.79 10.63
N ALA A 13 1.91 -22.68 10.71
CA ALA A 13 2.32 -21.90 9.54
C ALA A 13 3.66 -22.37 8.94
N LYS A 14 4.31 -23.36 9.56
CA LYS A 14 5.62 -23.85 9.14
C LYS A 14 5.59 -24.39 7.71
N GLY A 15 6.53 -23.94 6.88
CA GLY A 15 6.63 -24.33 5.48
C GLY A 15 5.76 -23.50 4.52
N LEU A 16 4.86 -22.65 5.02
CA LEU A 16 4.11 -21.69 4.20
C LEU A 16 4.94 -20.43 3.88
N THR A 17 5.95 -20.13 4.70
CA THR A 17 6.79 -18.94 4.60
C THR A 17 8.29 -19.26 4.51
N PRO A 18 8.74 -20.17 3.62
CA PRO A 18 10.11 -20.73 3.67
C PRO A 18 11.21 -19.66 3.60
N ASN A 19 11.03 -18.61 2.80
CA ASN A 19 12.01 -17.52 2.69
C ASN A 19 12.08 -16.66 3.97
N LEU A 20 10.93 -16.37 4.60
CA LEU A 20 10.89 -15.59 5.85
C LEU A 20 11.36 -16.43 7.05
N ASP A 21 11.08 -17.74 7.03
CA ASP A 21 11.56 -18.69 8.04
C ASP A 21 13.09 -18.82 7.97
N ALA A 22 13.66 -18.87 6.76
CA ALA A 22 15.10 -18.83 6.57
C ALA A 22 15.72 -17.50 7.01
N PHE A 23 15.10 -16.36 6.67
CA PHE A 23 15.56 -15.04 7.11
C PHE A 23 15.56 -14.91 8.64
N ALA A 24 14.55 -15.46 9.31
CA ALA A 24 14.47 -15.49 10.77
C ALA A 24 15.60 -16.28 11.44
N GLN A 25 16.21 -17.25 10.75
CA GLN A 25 17.36 -18.02 11.24
C GLN A 25 18.70 -17.32 10.99
N GLN A 26 18.75 -16.40 10.03
CA GLN A 26 19.97 -15.70 9.59
C GLN A 26 20.13 -14.31 10.23
N GLY A 27 19.11 -13.83 10.95
CA GLY A 27 19.08 -12.48 11.50
C GLY A 27 18.59 -12.43 12.95
N ILE A 28 18.20 -11.23 13.37
CA ILE A 28 17.59 -10.99 14.68
C ILE A 28 16.08 -11.06 14.56
N ARG A 29 15.46 -11.87 15.42
CA ARG A 29 14.00 -12.00 15.52
C ARG A 29 13.53 -11.39 16.83
N PHE A 30 12.61 -10.43 16.73
CA PHE A 30 11.94 -9.83 17.88
C PHE A 30 10.68 -10.65 18.21
N THR A 31 10.57 -11.15 19.44
CA THR A 31 9.37 -11.83 19.95
C THR A 31 8.35 -10.89 20.56
N ASP A 32 8.72 -9.62 20.74
CA ASP A 32 7.90 -8.57 21.30
C ASP A 32 8.13 -7.28 20.51
N ALA A 33 7.37 -7.11 19.43
CA ALA A 33 7.44 -5.97 18.54
C ALA A 33 6.02 -5.47 18.22
N HIS A 34 5.81 -4.16 18.39
CA HIS A 34 4.48 -3.56 18.27
C HIS A 34 4.41 -2.55 17.13
N SER A 35 3.26 -2.52 16.47
CA SER A 35 2.88 -1.40 15.60
C SER A 35 2.39 -0.23 16.43
N ALA A 36 2.61 1.00 15.96
CA ALA A 36 2.13 2.21 16.64
C ALA A 36 0.60 2.33 16.69
N ALA A 37 -0.11 1.60 15.82
CA ALA A 37 -1.56 1.48 15.82
C ALA A 37 -2.00 0.11 15.28
N SER A 38 -3.27 -0.24 15.50
CA SER A 38 -3.90 -1.47 14.97
C SER A 38 -4.45 -1.31 13.55
N VAL A 39 -4.34 -0.12 12.95
CA VAL A 39 -4.85 0.21 11.61
C VAL A 39 -3.79 0.87 10.72
N CYS A 40 -4.02 0.86 9.41
CA CYS A 40 -3.03 1.13 8.36
C CYS A 40 -2.40 2.54 8.42
N THR A 41 -3.21 3.60 8.24
CA THR A 41 -2.72 4.98 8.08
C THR A 41 -1.89 5.46 9.29
N PRO A 42 -2.37 5.41 10.55
CA PRO A 42 -1.58 5.83 11.70
C PRO A 42 -0.32 5.00 11.92
N SER A 43 -0.36 3.69 11.63
CA SER A 43 0.84 2.83 11.71
C SER A 43 1.91 3.26 10.70
N ARG A 44 1.50 3.51 9.46
CA ARG A 44 2.40 3.94 8.36
C ARG A 44 2.96 5.33 8.60
N ALA A 45 2.10 6.26 9.02
CA ALA A 45 2.53 7.61 9.41
C ALA A 45 3.58 7.54 10.51
N SER A 46 3.36 6.70 11.53
CA SER A 46 4.29 6.56 12.65
C SER A 46 5.61 5.90 12.25
N LEU A 47 5.56 4.87 11.40
CA LEU A 47 6.75 4.22 10.87
C LEU A 47 7.63 5.20 10.09
N LEU A 48 7.03 6.03 9.25
CA LEU A 48 7.79 6.93 8.38
C LEU A 48 8.29 8.18 9.09
N THR A 49 7.66 8.62 10.18
CA THR A 49 8.04 9.85 10.89
C THR A 49 8.81 9.59 12.19
N GLY A 50 8.78 8.34 12.69
CA GLY A 50 9.26 8.01 14.04
C GLY A 50 8.41 8.63 15.16
N ARG A 51 7.23 9.18 14.84
CA ARG A 51 6.36 9.90 15.77
C ARG A 51 4.99 9.24 15.79
N ASN A 52 4.42 9.06 16.98
CA ASN A 52 3.06 8.51 17.08
C ASN A 52 2.06 9.42 16.34
N GLY A 53 1.25 8.85 15.43
CA GLY A 53 0.25 9.54 14.62
C GLY A 53 -0.69 10.48 15.38
N PHE A 54 -0.99 10.17 16.64
CA PHE A 54 -1.79 11.02 17.51
C PHE A 54 -1.17 12.41 17.75
N ARG A 55 0.15 12.54 17.67
CA ARG A 55 0.86 13.80 17.88
C ARG A 55 0.60 14.84 16.78
N PHE A 56 0.12 14.40 15.63
CA PHE A 56 -0.05 15.25 14.44
C PHE A 56 -1.37 14.96 13.70
N GLY A 57 -2.37 14.43 14.39
CA GLY A 57 -3.74 14.39 13.88
C GLY A 57 -4.08 13.20 12.97
N VAL A 58 -3.24 12.16 12.93
CA VAL A 58 -3.52 10.94 12.15
C VAL A 58 -4.02 9.84 13.10
N PHE A 59 -5.34 9.78 13.28
CA PHE A 59 -5.99 8.91 14.27
C PHE A 59 -6.59 7.62 13.69
N SER A 60 -6.99 7.66 12.42
CA SER A 60 -7.72 6.58 11.76
C SER A 60 -7.26 6.40 10.31
N ASN A 61 -7.75 5.36 9.65
CA ASN A 61 -7.48 5.17 8.23
C ASN A 61 -8.08 6.30 7.39
N PHE A 62 -7.29 6.85 6.49
CA PHE A 62 -7.81 7.71 5.43
C PHE A 62 -8.70 6.90 4.49
N ASN A 63 -9.80 7.51 4.06
CA ASN A 63 -10.78 6.94 3.14
C ASN A 63 -10.81 7.72 1.80
N LYS A 64 -11.64 7.30 0.84
CA LYS A 64 -11.76 7.98 -0.48
C LYS A 64 -12.14 9.46 -0.40
N TYR A 65 -12.77 9.90 0.68
CA TYR A 65 -13.18 11.29 0.88
C TYR A 65 -12.10 12.13 1.57
N THR A 66 -11.01 11.51 2.00
CA THR A 66 -9.91 12.23 2.64
C THR A 66 -9.13 12.97 1.57
N THR A 67 -9.29 14.30 1.55
CA THR A 67 -8.58 15.21 0.62
C THR A 67 -7.18 15.60 1.12
N THR A 68 -6.85 15.24 2.36
CA THR A 68 -5.55 15.48 3.00
C THR A 68 -4.72 14.20 3.09
N GLY A 69 -3.52 14.31 3.66
CA GLY A 69 -2.62 13.19 3.87
C GLY A 69 -1.76 13.36 5.12
N LEU A 70 -0.60 12.69 5.14
CA LEU A 70 0.41 12.92 6.18
C LEU A 70 0.73 14.43 6.23
N PRO A 71 0.58 15.12 7.38
CA PRO A 71 0.81 16.55 7.48
C PRO A 71 2.16 16.96 6.87
N LEU A 72 2.14 18.02 6.07
CA LEU A 72 3.29 18.43 5.25
C LEU A 72 4.48 18.93 6.08
N ASN A 73 4.25 19.30 7.34
CA ASN A 73 5.27 19.70 8.31
C ASN A 73 5.96 18.50 9.00
N GLU A 74 5.48 17.27 8.81
CA GLU A 74 6.18 16.08 9.29
C GLU A 74 7.31 15.70 8.32
N ILE A 75 8.43 15.20 8.86
CA ILE A 75 9.57 14.75 8.05
C ILE A 75 9.54 13.24 7.96
N THR A 76 9.56 12.69 6.75
CA THR A 76 9.65 11.23 6.57
C THR A 76 11.09 10.75 6.66
N ILE A 77 11.27 9.47 6.96
CA ILE A 77 12.58 8.81 6.92
C ILE A 77 13.23 8.93 5.54
N ALA A 78 12.46 8.88 4.46
CA ALA A 78 12.97 9.07 3.10
C ALA A 78 13.54 10.48 2.90
N GLN A 79 12.81 11.53 3.32
CA GLN A 79 13.32 12.91 3.29
C GLN A 79 14.56 13.08 4.17
N GLN A 80 14.60 12.43 5.32
CA GLN A 80 15.77 12.50 6.21
C GLN A 80 16.99 11.80 5.61
N LEU A 81 16.82 10.62 5.00
CA LEU A 81 17.90 9.84 4.37
C LEU A 81 18.46 10.54 3.12
N LYS A 82 17.68 11.37 2.42
CA LYS A 82 18.17 12.13 1.28
C LYS A 82 19.11 13.28 1.65
N LYS A 83 19.19 13.66 2.93
CA LYS A 83 20.12 14.70 3.37
C LYS A 83 21.57 14.20 3.23
N ASN A 84 22.46 15.10 2.83
CA ASN A 84 23.89 14.87 2.65
C ASN A 84 24.68 14.84 3.97
N ASN A 85 24.06 14.29 5.03
CA ASN A 85 24.59 14.30 6.38
C ASN A 85 24.74 12.90 7.00
N SER A 86 24.51 11.85 6.20
CA SER A 86 24.79 10.48 6.62
C SER A 86 26.27 10.17 6.42
N VAL A 87 26.91 9.63 7.47
CA VAL A 87 28.29 9.10 7.39
C VAL A 87 28.39 7.95 6.38
N HIS A 88 27.30 7.22 6.18
CA HIS A 88 27.24 6.08 5.25
C HIS A 88 26.80 6.46 3.83
N ALA A 89 26.25 7.66 3.64
CA ALA A 89 25.80 8.17 2.35
C ALA A 89 25.99 9.70 2.30
N PRO A 90 27.23 10.18 2.10
CA PRO A 90 27.54 11.61 2.16
C PRO A 90 26.84 12.43 1.07
N GLN A 91 26.41 11.79 -0.03
CA GLN A 91 25.61 12.42 -1.08
C GLN A 91 24.09 12.20 -0.90
N GLY A 92 23.68 11.63 0.23
CA GLY A 92 22.30 11.19 0.49
C GLY A 92 21.99 9.81 -0.10
N TYR A 93 20.94 9.18 0.42
CA TYR A 93 20.45 7.90 -0.09
C TYR A 93 19.56 8.09 -1.31
N ARG A 94 19.65 7.16 -2.26
CA ARG A 94 18.57 6.93 -3.24
C ARG A 94 17.42 6.21 -2.54
N THR A 95 16.20 6.64 -2.83
CA THR A 95 15.00 6.19 -2.11
C THR A 95 13.96 5.64 -3.07
N GLY A 96 13.43 4.46 -2.76
CA GLY A 96 12.42 3.79 -3.57
C GLY A 96 11.30 3.23 -2.70
N MET A 97 10.06 3.32 -3.16
CA MET A 97 8.90 2.75 -2.48
C MET A 97 8.11 1.83 -3.42
N ALA A 98 7.90 0.60 -2.96
CA ALA A 98 7.02 -0.38 -3.62
C ALA A 98 5.82 -0.70 -2.73
N GLY A 99 4.61 -0.66 -3.30
CA GLY A 99 3.37 -1.13 -2.66
C GLY A 99 2.47 -0.02 -2.11
N LYS A 100 1.69 -0.35 -1.09
CA LYS A 100 0.62 0.53 -0.59
C LYS A 100 1.17 1.76 0.14
N TRP A 101 0.73 2.96 -0.22
CA TRP A 101 1.08 4.22 0.44
C TRP A 101 0.16 4.56 1.63
N HIS A 102 -1.11 4.86 1.36
CA HIS A 102 -2.19 5.14 2.33
C HIS A 102 -1.99 6.36 3.23
N LEU A 103 -1.31 7.39 2.72
CA LEU A 103 -1.02 8.66 3.42
C LEU A 103 -1.35 9.91 2.58
N GLY A 104 -2.32 9.79 1.68
CA GLY A 104 -2.77 10.84 0.76
C GLY A 104 -2.08 10.77 -0.60
N MET A 105 -2.79 11.17 -1.65
CA MET A 105 -2.29 11.11 -3.04
C MET A 105 -2.37 12.45 -3.79
N MET A 106 -2.93 13.47 -3.15
CA MET A 106 -2.94 14.83 -3.68
C MET A 106 -1.52 15.41 -3.71
N PRO A 107 -1.26 16.44 -4.55
CA PRO A 107 0.04 17.11 -4.59
C PRO A 107 0.53 17.50 -3.20
N GLY A 108 1.82 17.27 -2.94
CA GLY A 108 2.44 17.45 -1.63
C GLY A 108 2.35 16.22 -0.73
N TYR A 109 1.35 15.34 -0.91
CA TYR A 109 1.17 14.10 -0.13
C TYR A 109 1.62 12.83 -0.88
N HIS A 110 1.87 12.93 -2.19
CA HIS A 110 2.35 11.83 -3.03
C HIS A 110 3.69 11.27 -2.50
N PRO A 111 3.97 9.95 -2.55
CA PRO A 111 5.25 9.39 -2.11
C PRO A 111 6.49 10.15 -2.61
N ASN A 112 6.45 10.61 -3.87
CA ASN A 112 7.54 11.38 -4.45
C ASN A 112 7.73 12.77 -3.81
N ASP A 113 6.64 13.45 -3.43
CA ASP A 113 6.69 14.70 -2.66
C ASP A 113 7.14 14.46 -1.20
N ARG A 114 7.00 13.21 -0.74
CA ARG A 114 7.33 12.77 0.62
C ARG A 114 8.68 12.06 0.70
N GLY A 115 9.56 12.31 -0.28
CA GLY A 115 10.98 12.00 -0.21
C GLY A 115 11.41 10.73 -0.94
N PHE A 116 10.52 10.01 -1.62
CA PHE A 116 10.90 8.85 -2.44
C PHE A 116 11.24 9.26 -3.88
N ASP A 117 12.37 8.82 -4.43
CA ASP A 117 12.76 9.12 -5.82
C ASP A 117 11.98 8.28 -6.83
N GLU A 118 11.71 7.02 -6.50
CA GLU A 118 10.96 6.08 -7.33
C GLU A 118 9.77 5.48 -6.56
N PHE A 119 8.60 5.45 -7.17
CA PHE A 119 7.38 4.85 -6.60
C PHE A 119 6.71 3.89 -7.59
N LEU A 120 6.32 2.71 -7.10
CA LEU A 120 5.39 1.79 -7.76
C LEU A 120 4.40 1.27 -6.72
N GLY A 121 3.12 1.58 -6.82
CA GLY A 121 2.21 1.21 -5.75
C GLY A 121 0.79 1.69 -5.85
N THR A 122 0.02 1.45 -4.78
CA THR A 122 -1.39 1.86 -4.70
C THR A 122 -1.57 2.97 -3.68
N ALA A 123 -2.56 3.84 -3.91
CA ALA A 123 -2.78 5.00 -3.07
C ALA A 123 -3.27 4.70 -1.66
N GLY A 124 -3.98 3.59 -1.49
CA GLY A 124 -4.63 3.28 -0.23
C GLY A 124 -5.07 1.84 -0.13
N SER A 125 -6.12 1.63 0.65
CA SER A 125 -6.68 0.31 0.90
C SER A 125 -7.88 0.03 0.00
N MET A 126 -8.15 -1.25 -0.27
CA MET A 126 -9.31 -1.65 -1.09
C MET A 126 -10.64 -1.17 -0.48
N ASP A 127 -10.78 -1.27 0.84
CA ASP A 127 -11.95 -0.79 1.60
C ASP A 127 -12.12 0.73 1.57
N SER A 128 -11.06 1.46 1.23
CA SER A 128 -11.08 2.92 1.20
C SER A 128 -11.57 3.47 -0.12
N TRP A 129 -11.50 2.73 -1.22
CA TRP A 129 -11.63 3.28 -2.57
C TRP A 129 -12.83 2.76 -3.37
N CYS A 130 -13.47 1.66 -2.93
CA CYS A 130 -14.55 1.03 -3.67
C CYS A 130 -15.59 0.35 -2.78
N GLY A 131 -16.85 0.79 -2.91
CA GLY A 131 -18.02 0.21 -2.25
C GLY A 131 -19.14 0.01 -3.27
N SER A 132 -19.94 -1.04 -3.11
CA SER A 132 -21.06 -1.41 -3.99
C SER A 132 -22.39 -0.79 -3.58
N THR A 133 -22.41 0.07 -2.56
CA THR A 133 -23.61 0.72 -2.05
C THR A 133 -23.32 2.20 -1.76
N PRO A 134 -24.23 3.13 -2.06
CA PRO A 134 -24.24 4.43 -1.41
C PRO A 134 -24.18 4.19 0.10
N ASP A 135 -23.20 4.78 0.77
CA ASP A 135 -23.13 4.69 2.23
C ASP A 135 -24.39 5.36 2.81
N PRO A 136 -25.29 4.63 3.50
CA PRO A 136 -26.54 5.17 4.00
C PRO A 136 -26.35 6.29 5.04
N TRP A 137 -25.14 6.45 5.60
CA TRP A 137 -24.84 7.51 6.55
C TRP A 137 -24.66 8.89 5.91
N PHE A 138 -24.49 8.99 4.56
CA PHE A 138 -24.15 10.26 3.92
C PHE A 138 -24.80 10.50 2.54
N SER A 139 -25.99 9.96 2.30
CA SER A 139 -26.79 10.12 1.05
C SER A 139 -27.29 11.55 0.73
N ARG A 140 -26.65 12.59 1.27
CA ARG A 140 -27.01 14.00 1.02
C ARG A 140 -25.78 14.88 0.87
N ARG A 141 -24.99 14.69 -0.19
CA ARG A 141 -24.28 15.78 -0.86
C ARG A 141 -24.06 15.41 -2.32
N ASP A 142 -24.46 16.32 -3.18
CA ASP A 142 -24.92 16.04 -4.53
C ASP A 142 -23.77 16.21 -5.56
N GLU A 143 -22.53 16.33 -5.08
CA GLU A 143 -21.36 16.69 -5.89
C GLU A 143 -20.05 16.09 -5.35
N MET A 144 -20.07 14.85 -4.87
CA MET A 144 -18.81 14.11 -4.69
C MET A 144 -18.75 13.00 -5.70
N ILE A 145 -17.73 13.07 -6.57
CA ILE A 145 -17.32 12.04 -7.52
C ILE A 145 -17.46 10.69 -6.83
N ASP A 146 -18.57 10.01 -7.09
CA ASP A 146 -18.67 8.61 -6.83
C ASP A 146 -17.67 8.02 -7.80
N MET A 147 -16.46 7.76 -7.32
CA MET A 147 -15.43 7.10 -8.09
C MET A 147 -15.88 5.65 -8.20
N MET A 148 -16.95 5.45 -8.98
CA MET A 148 -17.52 4.17 -9.33
C MET A 148 -16.35 3.32 -9.80
N CYS A 149 -16.16 2.20 -9.11
CA CYS A 149 -15.17 1.22 -9.49
C CYS A 149 -15.31 0.97 -11.00
N PRO A 150 -14.25 1.14 -11.81
CA PRO A 150 -14.37 0.91 -13.23
C PRO A 150 -14.98 -0.48 -13.44
N PRO A 151 -15.99 -0.61 -14.32
CA PRO A 151 -16.67 -1.87 -14.54
C PRO A 151 -15.62 -2.92 -14.93
N CYS A 152 -15.71 -4.09 -14.30
CA CYS A 152 -14.84 -5.21 -14.58
C CYS A 152 -14.96 -5.57 -16.06
N SER A 153 -13.91 -5.29 -16.85
CA SER A 153 -13.91 -5.53 -18.31
C SER A 153 -14.04 -7.01 -18.68
N ARG A 154 -13.83 -7.91 -17.71
CA ARG A 154 -13.94 -9.36 -17.83
C ARG A 154 -15.34 -9.92 -17.52
N ALA A 155 -16.27 -9.07 -17.08
CA ALA A 155 -17.68 -9.44 -16.93
C ALA A 155 -18.37 -9.34 -18.30
N THR A 156 -18.17 -10.35 -19.16
CA THR A 156 -18.76 -10.40 -20.50
C THR A 156 -20.22 -10.89 -20.50
N ASP A 157 -20.72 -11.39 -19.36
CA ASP A 157 -22.10 -11.87 -19.21
C ASP A 157 -22.78 -11.19 -18.01
N LEU A 158 -23.64 -10.22 -18.31
CA LEU A 158 -24.44 -9.51 -17.31
C LEU A 158 -25.51 -10.40 -16.66
N ALA A 159 -25.91 -11.52 -17.29
CA ALA A 159 -26.93 -12.43 -16.74
C ALA A 159 -26.38 -13.23 -15.55
N GLY A 160 -25.16 -13.77 -15.66
CA GLY A 160 -24.46 -14.40 -14.54
C GLY A 160 -24.14 -13.43 -13.39
N VAL A 161 -23.96 -12.13 -13.71
CA VAL A 161 -23.79 -11.05 -12.73
C VAL A 161 -25.08 -10.80 -11.95
N THR A 162 -26.25 -10.76 -12.62
CA THR A 162 -27.54 -10.59 -11.95
C THR A 162 -27.91 -11.77 -11.06
N ASP A 163 -27.58 -12.99 -11.49
CA ASP A 163 -27.86 -14.20 -10.73
C ASP A 163 -26.97 -14.28 -9.47
N TRP A 164 -25.66 -14.03 -9.60
CA TRP A 164 -24.75 -13.98 -8.46
C TRP A 164 -25.12 -12.85 -7.48
N ALA A 165 -25.47 -11.66 -7.97
CA ALA A 165 -25.86 -10.53 -7.14
C ALA A 165 -27.16 -10.79 -6.37
N ARG A 166 -28.14 -11.47 -7.00
CA ARG A 166 -29.39 -11.90 -6.35
C ARG A 166 -29.13 -12.93 -5.25
N ASP A 167 -28.20 -13.85 -5.47
CA ASP A 167 -27.91 -14.93 -4.53
C ASP A 167 -26.97 -14.50 -3.37
N ASN A 168 -26.36 -13.31 -3.47
CA ASN A 168 -25.38 -12.79 -2.50
C ASN A 168 -25.76 -11.40 -1.95
N VAL A 169 -27.06 -11.05 -1.99
CA VAL A 169 -27.58 -9.82 -1.38
C VAL A 169 -27.22 -9.79 0.12
N GLY A 170 -26.47 -8.77 0.54
CA GLY A 170 -26.02 -8.59 1.93
C GLY A 170 -24.61 -9.12 2.24
N VAL A 171 -23.91 -9.72 1.27
CA VAL A 171 -22.49 -10.04 1.41
C VAL A 171 -21.67 -8.77 1.20
N TYR A 172 -20.95 -8.32 2.25
CA TYR A 172 -19.99 -7.21 2.17
C TYR A 172 -19.10 -7.34 0.92
N PRO A 173 -18.61 -6.22 0.32
CA PRO A 173 -17.82 -6.20 -0.92
C PRO A 173 -16.46 -6.93 -0.86
N LYS A 174 -16.19 -7.70 0.21
CA LYS A 174 -15.03 -8.59 0.31
C LYS A 174 -15.06 -9.72 -0.71
N VAL A 175 -16.23 -10.06 -1.26
CA VAL A 175 -16.36 -11.06 -2.33
C VAL A 175 -16.61 -10.34 -3.65
N LEU A 176 -15.53 -10.08 -4.37
CA LEU A 176 -15.62 -9.69 -5.78
C LEU A 176 -16.25 -10.84 -6.59
N MET A 177 -17.06 -10.50 -7.59
CA MET A 177 -17.67 -11.47 -8.49
C MET A 177 -16.62 -12.47 -9.03
N PRO A 178 -16.96 -13.74 -9.27
CA PRO A 178 -15.99 -14.76 -9.71
C PRO A 178 -15.01 -14.31 -10.83
N PRO A 179 -15.45 -13.67 -11.94
CA PRO A 179 -14.53 -13.21 -12.99
C PRO A 179 -13.66 -12.00 -12.58
N CYS A 180 -14.00 -11.34 -11.48
CA CYS A 180 -13.35 -10.12 -10.98
C CYS A 180 -12.66 -10.37 -9.63
N ARG A 181 -12.65 -11.61 -9.14
CA ARG A 181 -12.04 -12.00 -7.85
C ARG A 181 -10.58 -11.59 -7.77
N ASN A 182 -9.89 -11.56 -8.90
CA ASN A 182 -8.48 -11.24 -8.99
C ASN A 182 -8.20 -9.75 -9.21
N ASP A 183 -9.21 -8.91 -9.42
CA ASP A 183 -9.02 -7.48 -9.60
C ASP A 183 -9.14 -6.73 -8.27
N MET A 184 -8.35 -5.67 -8.10
CA MET A 184 -8.63 -4.63 -7.11
C MET A 184 -9.06 -3.39 -7.86
N PRO A 185 -10.19 -2.79 -7.51
CA PRO A 185 -10.69 -1.61 -8.21
C PRO A 185 -9.94 -0.32 -7.81
N MET A 186 -8.66 -0.44 -7.49
CA MET A 186 -7.73 0.65 -7.26
C MET A 186 -6.83 0.84 -8.50
N SER A 187 -6.15 1.97 -8.54
CA SER A 187 -5.11 2.24 -9.53
C SER A 187 -3.74 1.78 -8.99
N LEU A 188 -2.94 1.17 -9.86
CA LEU A 188 -1.51 0.97 -9.68
C LEU A 188 -0.79 2.16 -10.33
N PHE A 189 -0.02 2.88 -9.54
CA PHE A 189 0.74 4.04 -9.94
C PHE A 189 2.20 3.66 -10.17
N ARG A 190 2.82 4.26 -11.19
CA ARG A 190 4.27 4.35 -11.35
C ARG A 190 4.62 5.83 -11.40
N GLN A 191 5.37 6.29 -10.40
CA GLN A 191 5.43 7.72 -10.08
C GLN A 191 4.00 8.26 -9.93
N ASP A 192 3.63 9.31 -10.67
CA ASP A 192 2.31 9.94 -10.68
C ASP A 192 1.34 9.34 -11.72
N ALA A 193 1.82 8.49 -12.63
CA ALA A 193 1.02 7.92 -13.71
C ALA A 193 0.32 6.62 -13.28
N ILE A 194 -0.97 6.51 -13.59
CA ILE A 194 -1.72 5.25 -13.48
C ILE A 194 -1.29 4.33 -14.61
N ILE A 195 -0.73 3.16 -14.28
CA ILE A 195 -0.27 2.15 -15.25
C ILE A 195 -1.21 0.95 -15.35
N GLN A 196 -2.07 0.71 -14.35
CA GLN A 196 -3.05 -0.37 -14.36
C GLN A 196 -4.24 0.00 -13.47
N GLN A 197 -5.47 -0.13 -14.00
CA GLN A 197 -6.71 0.00 -13.24
C GLN A 197 -7.83 -0.79 -13.95
N PRO A 198 -8.48 -1.76 -13.28
CA PRO A 198 -8.21 -2.24 -11.92
C PRO A 198 -6.86 -2.97 -11.81
N VAL A 199 -6.25 -2.98 -10.62
CA VAL A 199 -5.00 -3.72 -10.37
C VAL A 199 -5.24 -5.23 -10.42
N ASN A 200 -4.43 -5.96 -11.18
CA ASN A 200 -4.45 -7.42 -11.19
C ASN A 200 -3.66 -7.98 -9.99
N LYS A 201 -4.34 -8.62 -9.03
CA LYS A 201 -3.71 -9.18 -7.81
C LYS A 201 -2.75 -10.33 -8.10
N GLN A 202 -2.97 -11.06 -9.19
CA GLN A 202 -2.12 -12.22 -9.52
C GLN A 202 -0.72 -11.79 -9.94
N GLU A 203 -0.61 -10.63 -10.59
CA GLU A 203 0.66 -10.10 -11.11
C GLU A 203 1.30 -9.06 -10.18
N LEU A 204 0.51 -8.45 -9.28
CA LEU A 204 0.97 -7.36 -8.44
C LEU A 204 2.22 -7.72 -7.64
N SER A 205 2.26 -8.89 -7.00
CA SER A 205 3.42 -9.32 -6.22
C SER A 205 4.70 -9.37 -7.06
N GLN A 206 4.60 -9.85 -8.30
CA GLN A 206 5.72 -9.91 -9.23
C GLN A 206 6.16 -8.50 -9.63
N HIS A 207 5.23 -7.61 -9.99
CA HIS A 207 5.55 -6.23 -10.35
C HIS A 207 6.29 -5.48 -9.22
N LEU A 208 5.84 -5.66 -7.97
CA LEU A 208 6.49 -5.03 -6.82
C LEU A 208 7.89 -5.62 -6.56
N ALA A 209 8.05 -6.94 -6.73
CA ALA A 209 9.35 -7.61 -6.58
C ALA A 209 10.34 -7.17 -7.67
N ASP A 210 9.92 -7.15 -8.94
CA ASP A 210 10.73 -6.72 -10.07
C ASP A 210 11.19 -5.28 -9.91
N PHE A 211 10.29 -4.39 -9.49
CA PHE A 211 10.64 -3.01 -9.17
C PHE A 211 11.72 -2.94 -8.09
N GLY A 212 11.59 -3.72 -7.01
CA GLY A 212 12.59 -3.75 -5.93
C GLY A 212 13.95 -4.24 -6.42
N VAL A 213 13.99 -5.31 -7.20
CA VAL A 213 15.22 -5.87 -7.79
C VAL A 213 15.89 -4.87 -8.71
N GLU A 214 15.13 -4.25 -9.63
CA GLU A 214 15.67 -3.26 -10.57
C GLU A 214 16.14 -1.99 -9.87
N PHE A 215 15.40 -1.52 -8.86
CA PHE A 215 15.82 -0.38 -8.04
C PHE A 215 17.16 -0.66 -7.34
N ILE A 216 17.32 -1.83 -6.73
CA ILE A 216 18.57 -2.23 -6.06
C ILE A 216 19.72 -2.29 -7.08
N LYS A 217 19.52 -2.92 -8.24
CA LYS A 217 20.54 -2.99 -9.31
C LYS A 217 21.00 -1.59 -9.72
N LYS A 218 20.08 -0.65 -9.95
CA LYS A 218 20.42 0.76 -10.29
C LYS A 218 21.24 1.45 -9.20
N CYS A 219 21.03 1.08 -7.93
CA CYS A 219 21.75 1.70 -6.81
C CYS A 219 23.17 1.13 -6.64
N VAL A 220 23.38 -0.16 -6.91
CA VAL A 220 24.69 -0.82 -6.73
C VAL A 220 25.71 -0.40 -7.80
N VAL A 221 25.27 -0.11 -9.02
CA VAL A 221 26.16 0.23 -10.16
C VAL A 221 26.96 1.52 -9.95
N HIS A 222 26.61 2.37 -8.97
CA HIS A 222 27.31 3.63 -8.70
C HIS A 222 28.20 3.62 -7.44
N VAL A 223 28.43 2.48 -6.79
CA VAL A 223 29.14 2.42 -5.47
C VAL A 223 30.56 1.85 -5.56
N ILE A 224 31.06 1.46 -6.73
CA ILE A 224 32.47 1.05 -6.88
C ILE A 224 33.20 2.04 -7.79
N PRO A 225 33.86 3.08 -7.26
CA PRO A 225 35.00 3.62 -7.96
C PRO A 225 36.10 2.56 -7.91
N ALA A 226 36.58 2.14 -9.08
CA ALA A 226 37.78 1.32 -9.18
C ALA A 226 38.95 2.09 -8.54
N PHE A 227 39.46 1.59 -7.41
CA PHE A 227 40.77 1.93 -6.86
C PHE A 227 41.34 0.69 -6.17
#